data_AF-A0A6G7VB16-F1
#
_entry.id   AF-A0A6G7VB16-F1
#
_cell.length_a   1.000
_cell.length_b   1.000
_cell.length_c   1.000
_cell.angle_alpha   90.00
_cell.angle_beta   90.00
_cell.angle_gamma   90.00
#
_symmetry.space_group_name_H-M   'P 1'
#
loop_
_entity.id
_entity.type
_entity.pdbx_description
1 polymer ?
#
loop_
_entity_poly.entity_id
_entity_poly.type
_entity_poly.pdbx_seq_one_letter_code
_entity_poly.pdbx_strand_id
1 'polypeptide(L)'
;MPYGVRLQAAEWEAIRRSYEYDPDEPTPWEAARRAAEKHGFQLPSRQTIYNRQIAEKWERHSGLAGVVQAAHRKADRLVEPDGSPAPPPPPPPETPAPKVDRLTEAYQARQNAEDKRAEVLARHRQEWRQVAVLRQEALQLRQSDPIKADQRMRLAKTTAETTKIQQEGERKAWGLDEPPPLPDVTKLSDEQLKALARGKIPGLG
;
A
#
# COMPACT_ATOMS: atom_id res chain seq x y z
N MET A 1 42.93 -13.68 -1.52
CA MET A 1 41.59 -13.33 -1.99
C MET A 1 40.61 -13.60 -0.85
N PRO A 2 40.11 -12.59 -0.10
CA PRO A 2 39.16 -12.89 0.97
C PRO A 2 37.82 -13.29 0.37
N TYR A 3 37.28 -14.40 0.85
CA TYR A 3 36.02 -15.00 0.45
C TYR A 3 34.86 -14.00 0.63
N GLY A 4 34.04 -13.83 -0.41
CA GLY A 4 32.82 -13.03 -0.32
C GLY A 4 31.88 -13.62 0.73
N VAL A 5 31.46 -12.80 1.69
CA VAL A 5 30.51 -13.17 2.75
C VAL A 5 29.22 -13.68 2.08
N ARG A 6 28.88 -14.95 2.31
CA ARG A 6 27.69 -15.57 1.75
C ARG A 6 26.56 -15.47 2.77
N LEU A 7 25.75 -14.43 2.62
CA LEU A 7 24.57 -14.22 3.45
C LEU A 7 23.51 -15.30 3.21
N GLN A 8 22.81 -15.65 4.29
CA GLN A 8 21.63 -16.50 4.31
C GLN A 8 20.40 -15.78 3.71
N ALA A 9 19.40 -16.55 3.30
CA ALA A 9 18.16 -16.00 2.72
C ALA A 9 17.46 -15.02 3.67
N ALA A 10 17.40 -15.34 4.97
CA ALA A 10 16.78 -14.49 5.99
C ALA A 10 17.51 -13.14 6.16
N GLU A 11 18.84 -13.11 5.99
CA GLU A 11 19.63 -11.89 6.09
C GLU A 11 19.39 -10.99 4.89
N TRP A 12 19.31 -11.57 3.68
CA TRP A 12 18.90 -10.83 2.48
C TRP A 12 17.48 -10.27 2.60
N GLU A 13 16.56 -11.03 3.16
CA GLU A 13 15.18 -10.58 3.41
C GLU A 13 15.14 -9.44 4.43
N ALA A 14 15.98 -9.47 5.46
CA ALA A 14 16.09 -8.38 6.43
C ALA A 14 16.61 -7.08 5.78
N ILE A 15 17.63 -7.19 4.92
CA ILE A 15 18.14 -6.04 4.14
C ILE A 15 17.04 -5.49 3.23
N ARG A 16 16.36 -6.37 2.49
CA ARG A 16 15.25 -6.00 1.60
C ARG A 16 14.15 -5.31 2.39
N ARG A 17 13.71 -5.87 3.52
CA ARG A 17 12.66 -5.29 4.36
C ARG A 17 13.06 -3.92 4.92
N SER A 18 14.32 -3.75 5.31
CA SER A 18 14.85 -2.43 5.71
C SER A 18 14.91 -1.45 4.54
N TYR A 19 15.10 -1.90 3.31
CA TYR A 19 15.08 -1.03 2.14
C TYR A 19 13.65 -0.67 1.73
N GLU A 20 12.75 -1.64 1.67
CA GLU A 20 11.41 -1.46 1.12
C GLU A 20 10.46 -0.72 2.09
N TYR A 21 10.66 -0.85 3.41
CA TYR A 21 9.68 -0.40 4.42
C TYR A 21 10.18 0.67 5.41
N ASP A 22 11.46 1.00 5.43
CA ASP A 22 12.02 1.98 6.38
C ASP A 22 11.58 3.41 6.01
N PRO A 23 10.98 4.15 6.96
CA PRO A 23 10.45 5.51 6.72
C PRO A 23 11.51 6.55 6.38
N ASP A 24 12.78 6.33 6.74
CA ASP A 24 13.88 7.26 6.41
C ASP A 24 14.35 7.12 4.95
N GLU A 25 13.77 6.20 4.19
CA GLU A 25 14.15 5.86 2.82
C GLU A 25 15.67 5.60 2.65
N PRO A 26 16.29 4.79 3.53
CA PRO A 26 17.74 4.59 3.56
C PRO A 26 18.22 3.99 2.25
N THR A 27 19.35 4.45 1.70
CA THR A 27 19.94 3.83 0.49
C THR A 27 20.08 2.31 0.66
N PRO A 28 20.15 1.49 -0.43
CA PRO A 28 20.30 0.04 -0.28
C PRO A 28 21.48 -0.36 0.62
N TRP A 29 22.54 0.45 0.60
CA TRP A 29 23.70 0.31 1.48
C TRP A 29 23.38 0.60 2.95
N GLU A 30 22.67 1.68 3.25
CA GLU A 30 22.27 2.03 4.62
C GLU A 30 21.24 1.05 5.17
N ALA A 31 20.31 0.58 4.34
CA ALA A 31 19.39 -0.50 4.69
C ALA A 31 20.15 -1.78 5.05
N ALA A 32 21.17 -2.14 4.27
CA ALA A 32 22.03 -3.27 4.59
C ALA A 32 22.82 -3.07 5.89
N ARG A 33 23.32 -1.84 6.12
CA ARG A 33 24.07 -1.49 7.34
C ARG A 33 23.18 -1.61 8.58
N ARG A 34 21.99 -1.02 8.53
CA ARG A 34 20.99 -1.07 9.60
C ARG A 34 20.53 -2.51 9.87
N ALA A 35 20.28 -3.28 8.82
CA ALA A 35 19.91 -4.69 8.95
C ALA A 35 21.04 -5.53 9.56
N ALA A 36 22.29 -5.31 9.14
CA ALA A 36 23.46 -5.99 9.69
C ALA A 36 23.71 -5.65 11.16
N GLU A 37 23.65 -4.37 11.52
CA GLU A 37 23.77 -3.88 12.91
C GLU A 37 22.68 -4.50 13.80
N LYS A 38 21.45 -4.60 13.29
CA LYS A 38 20.31 -5.13 14.04
C LYS A 38 20.31 -6.65 14.18
N HIS A 39 20.59 -7.36 13.09
CA HIS A 39 20.47 -8.81 13.03
C HIS A 39 21.80 -9.54 13.23
N GLY A 40 22.89 -8.79 13.45
CA GLY A 40 24.19 -9.32 13.84
C GLY A 40 24.91 -10.11 12.75
N PHE A 41 24.66 -9.81 11.48
CA PHE A 41 25.34 -10.47 10.36
C PHE A 41 26.42 -9.58 9.74
N GLN A 42 27.36 -10.21 9.03
CA GLN A 42 28.47 -9.49 8.41
C GLN A 42 28.01 -8.75 7.15
N LEU A 43 28.31 -7.45 7.08
CA LEU A 43 27.84 -6.59 6.01
C LEU A 43 28.39 -7.03 4.63
N PRO A 44 27.52 -7.32 3.64
CA PRO A 44 27.96 -7.66 2.30
C PRO A 44 28.52 -6.43 1.57
N SER A 45 29.22 -6.63 0.45
CA SER A 45 29.76 -5.49 -0.31
C SER A 45 28.66 -4.65 -0.95
N ARG A 46 28.91 -3.34 -1.13
CA ARG A 46 28.02 -2.41 -1.85
C ARG A 46 27.58 -2.95 -3.21
N GLN A 47 28.52 -3.48 -3.99
CA GLN A 47 28.25 -4.00 -5.32
C GLN A 47 27.33 -5.23 -5.27
N THR A 48 27.52 -6.11 -4.27
CA THR A 48 26.68 -7.30 -4.10
C THR A 48 25.24 -6.92 -3.78
N ILE A 49 25.03 -5.94 -2.90
CA ILE A 49 23.70 -5.42 -2.56
C ILE A 49 23.03 -4.83 -3.80
N TYR A 50 23.75 -4.01 -4.56
CA TYR A 50 23.21 -3.36 -5.75
C TYR A 50 22.83 -4.36 -6.85
N ASN A 51 23.70 -5.35 -7.12
CA ASN A 51 23.42 -6.41 -8.08
C ASN A 51 22.19 -7.23 -7.68
N ARG A 52 22.05 -7.52 -6.38
CA ARG A 52 20.92 -8.27 -5.83
C ARG A 52 19.61 -7.47 -5.92
N GLN A 53 19.66 -6.19 -5.53
CA GLN A 53 18.52 -5.28 -5.61
C GLN A 53 17.98 -5.17 -7.04
N ILE A 54 18.86 -5.08 -8.05
CA ILE A 54 18.47 -5.08 -9.46
C ILE A 54 17.90 -6.45 -9.88
N ALA A 55 18.58 -7.55 -9.54
CA ALA A 55 18.17 -8.89 -9.94
C ALA A 55 16.80 -9.28 -9.35
N GLU A 56 16.53 -8.87 -8.11
CA GLU A 56 15.30 -9.16 -7.38
C GLU A 56 14.27 -8.03 -7.45
N LYS A 57 14.59 -6.94 -8.16
CA LYS A 57 13.73 -5.77 -8.38
C LYS A 57 13.11 -5.24 -7.08
N TRP A 58 13.93 -4.89 -6.11
CA TRP A 58 13.42 -4.35 -4.84
C TRP A 58 12.75 -2.99 -5.06
N GLU A 59 11.60 -2.79 -4.43
CA GLU A 59 10.76 -1.60 -4.61
C GLU A 59 10.56 -0.84 -3.31
N ARG A 60 10.55 0.50 -3.38
CA ARG A 60 10.22 1.31 -2.21
C ARG A 60 8.74 1.28 -1.94
N HIS A 61 8.38 1.00 -0.70
CA HIS A 61 6.99 1.00 -0.26
C HIS A 61 6.74 2.02 0.87
N SER A 62 7.75 2.75 1.36
CA SER A 62 7.70 3.59 2.57
C SER A 62 6.88 4.90 2.49
N GLY A 63 6.43 5.33 1.31
CA GLY A 63 5.61 6.54 1.17
C GLY A 63 4.11 6.35 1.51
N LEU A 64 3.42 7.43 1.86
CA LEU A 64 1.95 7.45 2.03
C LEU A 64 1.21 6.85 0.82
N ALA A 65 1.69 7.13 -0.39
CA ALA A 65 1.16 6.51 -1.60
C ALA A 65 1.32 4.99 -1.64
N GLY A 66 2.42 4.44 -1.10
CA GLY A 66 2.61 3.01 -0.96
C GLY A 66 1.59 2.38 0.00
N VAL A 67 1.30 3.06 1.12
CA VAL A 67 0.27 2.67 2.09
C VAL A 67 -1.13 2.73 1.46
N VAL A 68 -1.44 3.79 0.71
CA VAL A 68 -2.73 3.95 0.01
C VAL A 68 -2.92 2.89 -1.08
N GLN A 69 -1.92 2.62 -1.92
CA GLN A 69 -2.00 1.56 -2.92
C GLN A 69 -2.16 0.17 -2.30
N ALA A 70 -1.46 -0.12 -1.19
CA ALA A 70 -1.61 -1.36 -0.45
C ALA A 70 -3.03 -1.51 0.12
N ALA A 71 -3.60 -0.44 0.66
CA ALA A 71 -4.97 -0.41 1.17
C ALA A 71 -6.01 -0.70 0.07
N HIS A 72 -5.85 -0.13 -1.14
CA HIS A 72 -6.70 -0.44 -2.29
C HIS A 72 -6.66 -1.93 -2.66
N ARG A 73 -5.47 -2.52 -2.79
CA ARG A 73 -5.31 -3.96 -3.10
C ARG A 73 -5.90 -4.86 -2.02
N LYS A 74 -5.83 -4.45 -0.75
CA LYS A 74 -6.41 -5.21 0.37
C LYS A 74 -7.94 -5.09 0.37
N ALA A 75 -8.47 -3.90 0.09
CA ALA A 75 -9.91 -3.70 -0.09
C ALA A 75 -10.48 -4.53 -1.26
N ASP A 76 -9.73 -4.71 -2.36
CA ASP A 76 -10.17 -5.53 -3.51
C ASP A 76 -10.40 -6.98 -3.09
N ARG A 77 -9.46 -7.53 -2.33
CA ARG A 77 -9.53 -8.90 -1.79
C ARG A 77 -10.67 -9.11 -0.80
N LEU A 78 -11.13 -8.07 -0.10
CA LEU A 78 -12.26 -8.17 0.83
C LEU A 78 -13.63 -8.20 0.13
N VAL A 79 -13.68 -7.88 -1.17
CA VAL A 79 -14.93 -7.64 -1.92
C VAL A 79 -15.24 -8.79 -2.91
N GLU A 80 -14.22 -9.57 -3.30
CA GLU A 80 -14.32 -10.80 -4.11
C GLU A 80 -14.92 -11.97 -3.28
N PRO A 81 -15.95 -12.71 -3.78
CA PRO A 81 -16.58 -13.83 -3.07
C PRO A 81 -15.90 -15.20 -3.31
N ASP A 82 -14.83 -15.26 -4.10
CA ASP A 82 -14.01 -16.45 -4.29
C ASP A 82 -13.04 -16.58 -3.10
N GLY A 83 -13.34 -17.53 -2.21
CA GLY A 83 -12.54 -17.88 -1.04
C GLY A 83 -11.21 -18.54 -1.38
N SER A 84 -10.35 -17.89 -2.17
CA SER A 84 -8.94 -18.24 -2.22
C SER A 84 -8.32 -17.95 -0.84
N PRO A 85 -7.97 -18.98 -0.06
CA PRO A 85 -7.36 -18.76 1.24
C PRO A 85 -6.08 -17.98 1.01
N ALA A 86 -5.87 -16.94 1.82
CA ALA A 86 -4.56 -16.33 1.91
C ALA A 86 -3.53 -17.45 2.07
N PRO A 87 -2.38 -17.44 1.35
CA PRO A 87 -1.29 -18.31 1.73
C PRO A 87 -1.07 -18.07 3.23
N PRO A 88 -1.12 -19.11 4.07
CA PRO A 88 -0.98 -18.93 5.49
C PRO A 88 0.31 -18.14 5.71
N PRO A 89 0.31 -17.11 6.60
CA PRO A 89 1.57 -16.48 6.97
C PRO A 89 2.53 -17.62 7.34
N PRO A 90 3.78 -17.62 6.82
CA PRO A 90 4.73 -18.68 7.15
C PRO A 90 4.75 -18.81 8.67
N PRO A 91 4.64 -20.05 9.22
CA PRO A 91 4.63 -20.23 10.66
C PRO A 91 5.84 -19.50 11.24
N PRO A 92 5.67 -18.70 12.30
CA PRO A 92 6.78 -17.99 12.90
C PRO A 92 7.85 -19.03 13.22
N PRO A 93 9.10 -18.85 12.78
CA PRO A 93 10.16 -19.78 13.18
C PRO A 93 10.20 -19.80 14.69
N GLU A 94 9.99 -20.99 15.28
CA GLU A 94 10.11 -21.24 16.72
C GLU A 94 11.55 -20.95 17.14
N THR A 95 11.80 -19.69 17.45
CA THR A 95 13.02 -19.22 18.10
C THR A 95 12.61 -18.32 19.25
N PRO A 96 13.31 -18.39 20.38
CA PRO A 96 12.87 -17.77 21.63
C PRO A 96 12.72 -16.27 21.44
N ALA A 97 11.58 -15.74 21.88
CA ALA A 97 11.14 -14.37 21.67
C ALA A 97 12.26 -13.34 21.94
N PRO A 98 12.69 -12.55 20.94
CA PRO A 98 13.50 -11.38 21.20
C PRO A 98 12.61 -10.22 21.66
N LYS A 99 13.18 -9.40 22.53
CA LYS A 99 12.58 -8.18 23.09
C LYS A 99 11.99 -7.31 21.98
N VAL A 100 10.79 -6.78 22.23
CA VAL A 100 9.96 -6.03 21.28
C VAL A 100 10.77 -4.87 20.69
N ASP A 101 11.24 -5.07 19.46
CA ASP A 101 12.09 -4.16 18.71
C ASP A 101 11.21 -3.07 18.05
N ARG A 102 11.59 -1.79 18.15
CA ARG A 102 10.89 -0.64 17.53
C ARG A 102 10.59 -0.81 16.02
N LEU A 103 11.37 -1.62 15.31
CA LEU A 103 11.14 -1.95 13.89
C LEU A 103 9.94 -2.90 13.68
N THR A 104 9.65 -3.76 14.65
CA THR A 104 8.43 -4.59 14.68
C THR A 104 7.21 -3.71 14.91
N GLU A 105 7.33 -2.73 15.81
CA GLU A 105 6.27 -1.76 16.10
C GLU A 105 6.00 -0.85 14.90
N ALA A 106 7.02 -0.34 14.20
CA ALA A 106 6.86 0.46 12.99
C ALA A 106 6.18 -0.31 11.85
N TYR A 107 6.57 -1.57 11.66
CA TYR A 107 5.93 -2.48 10.69
C TYR A 107 4.46 -2.76 11.07
N GLN A 108 4.19 -3.06 12.33
CA GLN A 108 2.82 -3.28 12.82
C GLN A 108 1.97 -2.01 12.73
N ALA A 109 2.52 -0.84 13.08
CA ALA A 109 1.84 0.44 12.97
C ALA A 109 1.45 0.75 11.53
N ARG A 110 2.34 0.44 10.57
CA ARG A 110 2.04 0.55 9.15
C ARG A 110 0.97 -0.44 8.71
N GLN A 111 1.08 -1.71 9.07
CA GLN A 111 0.08 -2.72 8.71
C GLN A 111 -1.30 -2.30 9.26
N ASN A 112 -1.35 -1.83 10.49
CA ASN A 112 -2.58 -1.29 11.10
C ASN A 112 -3.11 -0.07 10.35
N ALA A 113 -2.23 0.80 9.84
CA ALA A 113 -2.59 1.98 9.07
C ALA A 113 -3.10 1.64 7.66
N GLU A 114 -2.56 0.59 7.03
CA GLU A 114 -3.04 0.02 5.76
C GLU A 114 -4.41 -0.65 5.95
N ASP A 115 -4.55 -1.45 7.01
CA ASP A 115 -5.75 -2.23 7.31
C ASP A 115 -6.95 -1.33 7.56
N LYS A 116 -6.78 -0.30 8.40
CA LYS A 116 -7.83 0.69 8.66
C LYS A 116 -8.27 1.43 7.40
N ARG A 117 -7.33 1.77 6.50
CA ARG A 117 -7.66 2.41 5.21
C ARG A 117 -8.37 1.44 4.25
N ALA A 118 -7.96 0.17 4.25
CA ALA A 118 -8.59 -0.87 3.46
C ALA A 118 -10.04 -1.12 3.90
N GLU A 119 -10.30 -1.11 5.21
CA GLU A 119 -11.65 -1.22 5.78
C GLU A 119 -12.57 -0.07 5.31
N VAL A 120 -12.07 1.17 5.34
CA VAL A 120 -12.81 2.34 4.82
C VAL A 120 -13.18 2.15 3.36
N LEU A 121 -12.20 1.77 2.52
CA LEU A 121 -12.42 1.54 1.08
C LEU A 121 -13.38 0.36 0.80
N ALA A 122 -13.30 -0.71 1.59
CA ALA A 122 -14.19 -1.86 1.47
C ALA A 122 -15.64 -1.46 1.81
N ARG A 123 -15.83 -0.69 2.88
CA ARG A 123 -17.14 -0.12 3.24
C ARG A 123 -17.69 0.78 2.14
N HIS A 124 -16.86 1.66 1.57
CA HIS A 124 -17.30 2.55 0.48
C HIS A 124 -17.87 1.76 -0.70
N ARG A 125 -17.23 0.65 -1.07
CA ARG A 125 -17.71 -0.23 -2.15
C ARG A 125 -19.03 -0.90 -1.81
N GLN A 126 -19.18 -1.35 -0.56
CA GLN A 126 -20.43 -1.93 -0.09
C GLN A 126 -21.58 -0.92 -0.09
N GLU A 127 -21.32 0.34 0.27
CA GLU A 127 -22.32 1.42 0.20
C GLU A 127 -22.78 1.67 -1.24
N TRP A 128 -21.86 1.66 -2.21
CA TRP A 128 -22.21 1.79 -3.63
C TRP A 128 -23.05 0.64 -4.17
N ARG A 129 -22.95 -0.57 -3.61
CA ARG A 129 -23.84 -1.69 -3.97
C ARG A 129 -25.31 -1.36 -3.63
N GLN A 130 -25.57 -0.62 -2.55
CA GLN A 130 -26.95 -0.23 -2.18
C GLN A 130 -27.56 0.71 -3.22
N VAL A 131 -26.78 1.66 -3.74
CA VAL A 131 -27.18 2.53 -4.85
C VAL A 131 -27.50 1.71 -6.10
N ALA A 132 -26.67 0.70 -6.41
CA ALA A 132 -26.89 -0.17 -7.56
C ALA A 132 -28.20 -0.97 -7.44
N VAL A 133 -28.53 -1.47 -6.23
CA VAL A 133 -29.80 -2.17 -5.96
C VAL A 133 -31.00 -1.25 -6.18
N LEU A 134 -31.02 -0.05 -5.60
CA LEU A 134 -32.14 0.89 -5.78
C LEU A 134 -32.35 1.26 -7.26
N ARG A 135 -31.25 1.43 -8.02
CA ARG A 135 -31.32 1.66 -9.45
C ARG A 135 -31.90 0.46 -10.20
N GLN A 136 -31.49 -0.77 -9.85
CA GLN A 136 -32.04 -1.98 -10.46
C GLN A 136 -33.54 -2.16 -10.17
N GLU A 137 -33.97 -1.93 -8.92
CA GLU A 137 -35.39 -1.94 -8.54
C GLU A 137 -36.20 -0.96 -9.41
N ALA A 138 -35.71 0.28 -9.57
CA ALA A 138 -36.36 1.27 -10.41
C ALA A 138 -36.48 0.81 -11.87
N LEU A 139 -35.43 0.20 -12.42
CA LEU A 139 -35.42 -0.31 -13.79
C LEU A 139 -36.36 -1.50 -14.01
N GLN A 140 -36.56 -2.35 -13.00
CA GLN A 140 -37.50 -3.47 -13.03
C GLN A 140 -38.96 -2.98 -13.03
N LEU A 141 -39.25 -1.93 -12.26
CA LEU A 141 -40.60 -1.37 -12.14
C LEU A 141 -41.00 -0.46 -13.32
N ARG A 142 -40.06 -0.06 -14.18
CA ARG A 142 -40.26 1.00 -15.18
C ARG A 142 -41.48 0.82 -16.11
N GLN A 143 -41.88 -0.43 -16.37
CA GLN A 143 -43.02 -0.74 -17.25
C GLN A 143 -44.30 -1.07 -16.46
N SER A 144 -44.18 -1.75 -15.32
CA SER A 144 -45.31 -2.24 -14.53
C SER A 144 -45.87 -1.20 -13.56
N ASP A 145 -45.01 -0.33 -13.00
CA ASP A 145 -45.39 0.74 -12.09
C ASP A 145 -44.45 1.96 -12.27
N PRO A 146 -44.70 2.80 -13.30
CA PRO A 146 -43.82 3.92 -13.64
C PRO A 146 -43.69 4.97 -12.52
N ILE A 147 -44.73 5.14 -11.70
CA ILE A 147 -44.73 6.09 -10.58
C ILE A 147 -43.76 5.60 -9.50
N LYS A 148 -43.85 4.32 -9.10
CA LYS A 148 -42.89 3.76 -8.15
C LYS A 148 -41.48 3.68 -8.72
N ALA A 149 -41.32 3.43 -10.02
CA ALA A 149 -40.03 3.45 -10.69
C ALA A 149 -39.35 4.82 -10.58
N ASP A 150 -40.07 5.91 -10.83
CA ASP A 150 -39.55 7.29 -10.68
C ASP A 150 -39.15 7.58 -9.21
N GLN A 151 -40.01 7.22 -8.25
CA GLN A 151 -39.70 7.38 -6.82
C GLN A 151 -38.41 6.63 -6.42
N ARG A 152 -38.25 5.39 -6.89
CA ARG A 152 -37.04 4.59 -6.62
C ARG A 152 -35.80 5.16 -7.29
N MET A 153 -35.93 5.67 -8.52
CA MET A 153 -34.81 6.31 -9.21
C MET A 153 -34.36 7.61 -8.50
N ARG A 154 -35.31 8.43 -8.03
CA ARG A 154 -35.00 9.62 -7.23
C ARG A 154 -34.32 9.26 -5.92
N LEU A 155 -34.81 8.24 -5.23
CA LEU A 155 -34.18 7.73 -4.01
C LEU A 155 -32.74 7.27 -4.30
N ALA A 156 -32.53 6.46 -5.35
CA ALA A 156 -31.20 6.03 -5.76
C ALA A 156 -30.24 7.22 -6.01
N LYS A 157 -30.72 8.27 -6.68
CA LYS A 157 -29.95 9.49 -6.93
C LYS A 157 -29.57 10.20 -5.63
N THR A 158 -30.54 10.49 -4.76
CA THR A 158 -30.29 11.17 -3.48
C THR A 158 -29.36 10.35 -2.59
N THR A 159 -29.53 9.02 -2.54
CA THR A 159 -28.60 8.13 -1.83
C THR A 159 -27.20 8.21 -2.42
N ALA A 160 -27.03 8.16 -3.74
CA ALA A 160 -25.73 8.28 -4.39
C ALA A 160 -25.02 9.60 -4.08
N GLU A 161 -25.75 10.73 -4.13
CA GLU A 161 -25.22 12.06 -3.79
C GLU A 161 -24.78 12.12 -2.32
N THR A 162 -25.60 11.61 -1.41
CA THR A 162 -25.28 11.57 0.03
C THR A 162 -24.06 10.69 0.32
N THR A 163 -24.03 9.48 -0.26
CA THR A 163 -22.89 8.56 -0.15
C THR A 163 -21.62 9.21 -0.69
N LYS A 164 -21.67 9.86 -1.85
CA LYS A 164 -20.52 10.57 -2.42
C LYS A 164 -19.96 11.63 -1.47
N ILE A 165 -20.82 12.49 -0.90
CA ILE A 165 -20.40 13.55 0.02
C ILE A 165 -19.71 12.96 1.26
N GLN A 166 -20.30 11.92 1.85
CA GLN A 166 -19.71 11.24 3.00
C GLN A 166 -18.34 10.66 2.66
N GLN A 167 -18.23 9.94 1.54
CA GLN A 167 -16.99 9.30 1.13
C GLN A 167 -15.90 10.31 0.79
N GLU A 168 -16.22 11.44 0.15
CA GLU A 168 -15.26 12.52 -0.08
C GLU A 168 -14.71 13.10 1.23
N GLY A 169 -15.56 13.30 2.23
CA GLY A 169 -15.14 13.74 3.56
C GLY A 169 -14.20 12.73 4.23
N GLU A 170 -14.55 11.44 4.17
CA GLU A 170 -13.73 10.38 4.74
C GLU A 170 -12.40 10.21 4.00
N ARG A 171 -12.40 10.22 2.66
CA ARG A 171 -11.16 10.09 1.86
C ARG A 171 -10.16 11.19 2.19
N LYS A 172 -10.63 12.43 2.37
CA LYS A 172 -9.80 13.56 2.82
C LYS A 172 -9.28 13.35 4.24
N ALA A 173 -10.14 12.95 5.18
CA ALA A 173 -9.73 12.70 6.57
C ALA A 173 -8.68 11.58 6.70
N TRP A 174 -8.69 10.60 5.78
CA TRP A 174 -7.78 9.46 5.76
C TRP A 174 -6.56 9.61 4.84
N GLY A 175 -6.43 10.74 4.12
CA GLY A 175 -5.35 10.98 3.16
C GLY A 175 -5.38 10.04 1.95
N LEU A 176 -6.55 9.53 1.57
CA LEU A 176 -6.72 8.62 0.43
C LEU A 176 -6.66 9.33 -0.93
N ASP A 177 -6.80 10.66 -0.92
CA ASP A 177 -6.70 11.53 -2.09
C ASP A 177 -5.37 12.30 -2.14
N GLU A 178 -4.50 12.15 -1.14
CA GLU A 178 -3.20 12.83 -1.16
C GLU A 178 -2.32 12.24 -2.27
N PRO A 179 -1.81 13.06 -3.20
CA PRO A 179 -0.84 12.59 -4.18
C PRO A 179 0.39 12.08 -3.44
N PRO A 180 1.15 11.14 -4.06
CA PRO A 180 2.43 10.73 -3.52
C PRO A 180 3.26 11.95 -3.14
N PRO A 181 3.96 11.92 -1.98
CA PRO A 181 4.86 13.00 -1.62
C PRO A 181 5.80 13.23 -2.80
N LEU A 182 5.86 14.49 -3.26
CA LEU A 182 6.77 14.86 -4.32
C LEU A 182 8.19 14.46 -3.90
N PRO A 183 9.01 13.93 -4.82
CA PRO A 183 10.39 13.62 -4.49
C PRO A 183 11.08 14.88 -3.97
N ASP A 184 11.87 14.72 -2.92
CA ASP A 184 12.63 15.80 -2.29
C ASP A 184 13.46 16.54 -3.35
N VAL A 185 13.00 17.73 -3.72
CA VAL A 185 13.55 18.52 -4.84
C VAL A 185 15.01 18.91 -4.61
N THR A 186 15.49 18.87 -3.36
CA THR A 186 16.89 19.13 -3.01
C THR A 186 17.82 17.97 -3.37
N LYS A 187 17.25 16.79 -3.64
CA LYS A 187 17.98 15.57 -4.01
C LYS A 187 17.84 15.20 -5.49
N LEU A 188 17.08 15.98 -6.26
CA LEU A 188 16.89 15.76 -7.70
C LEU A 188 18.05 16.38 -8.49
N SER A 189 18.54 15.65 -9.49
CA SER A 189 19.48 16.23 -10.46
C SER A 189 18.79 17.29 -11.34
N ASP A 190 19.56 18.17 -11.96
CA ASP A 190 19.04 19.20 -12.88
C ASP A 190 18.20 18.61 -14.02
N GLU A 191 18.53 17.40 -14.48
CA GLU A 191 17.74 16.68 -15.49
C GLU A 191 16.39 16.21 -14.92
N GLN A 192 16.39 15.71 -13.69
CA GLN A 192 15.16 15.29 -13.00
C GLN A 192 14.27 16.48 -12.63
N LEU A 193 14.86 17.62 -12.26
CA LEU A 193 14.14 18.88 -12.04
C LEU A 193 13.50 19.40 -13.34
N LYS A 194 14.22 19.35 -14.46
CA LYS A 194 13.67 19.69 -15.79
C LYS A 194 12.56 18.73 -16.22
N ALA A 195 12.64 17.46 -15.85
CA ALA A 195 11.57 16.48 -16.10
C ALA A 195 10.33 16.78 -15.24
N LEU A 196 10.53 17.12 -13.97
CA LEU A 196 9.48 17.50 -13.03
C LEU A 196 8.74 18.77 -13.49
N ALA A 197 9.49 19.80 -13.95
CA ALA A 197 8.93 21.04 -14.49
C ALA A 197 8.11 20.82 -15.78
N ARG A 198 8.33 19.70 -16.48
CA ARG A 198 7.53 19.28 -17.66
C ARG A 198 6.40 18.32 -17.28
N GLY A 199 6.11 18.14 -15.99
CA GLY A 199 5.03 17.30 -15.48
C GLY A 199 5.37 15.81 -15.39
N LYS A 200 6.63 15.40 -15.53
CA LYS A 200 7.05 14.00 -15.31
C LYS A 200 7.57 13.84 -13.89
N ILE A 201 6.84 13.09 -13.05
CA ILE A 201 7.30 12.73 -11.71
C ILE A 201 8.29 11.55 -11.84
N PRO A 202 9.57 11.70 -11.44
CA PRO A 202 10.50 10.58 -11.40
C PRO A 202 9.96 9.47 -10.49
N GLY A 203 9.85 8.24 -11.00
CA GLY A 203 9.40 7.07 -10.23
C GLY A 203 7.91 6.72 -10.34
N LEU A 204 7.11 7.46 -11.11
CA LEU A 204 5.76 7.07 -11.52
C LEU A 204 5.73 6.88 -13.04
N GLY A 205 5.97 5.64 -13.47
CA GLY A 205 5.78 5.17 -14.83
C GLY A 205 4.69 4.10 -14.87
#